data_AF-A0A3N5VF78-F1
#
_entry.id   AF-A0A3N5VF78-F1
#
_cell.length_a   1.000
_cell.length_b   1.000
_cell.length_c   1.000
_cell.angle_alpha   90.00
_cell.angle_beta   90.00
_cell.angle_gamma   90.00
#
_symmetry.space_group_name_H-M   'P 1'
#
loop_
_entity.id
_entity.type
_entity.pdbx_description
1 polymer ?
#
loop_
_entity_poly.entity_id
_entity_poly.type
_entity_poly.pdbx_seq_one_letter_code
_entity_poly.pdbx_strand_id
1 'polypeptide(L)'
;MKKKYTVLRFFALSLGLTLHAESASVTIVAPTSLHNGSLTISDDIVFTITTSFNSSVNFVMDEWVTGDGNANGFGLANPGLAVSLNFGAVDTSASYIFDNPNSFDSFPDLSANDGWFGRYLVPLFVGDVVTLKSGSYQILADSTAGFNPLANQVFTGNMFIMDGNTTTRVSNIVALPEPSSVFLFSCSLVGLASRRRRVN
;
A
#
# COMPACT_ATOMS: atom_id res chain seq x y z
N MET A 1 -40.64 -18.05 -28.13
CA MET A 1 -39.16 -17.94 -28.14
C MET A 1 -38.61 -17.17 -26.93
N LYS A 2 -38.83 -17.61 -25.68
CA LYS A 2 -38.44 -16.86 -24.45
C LYS A 2 -37.21 -17.41 -23.70
N LYS A 3 -36.52 -18.43 -24.20
CA LYS A 3 -35.48 -19.17 -23.44
C LYS A 3 -34.02 -18.75 -23.66
N LYS A 4 -33.70 -17.80 -24.55
CA LYS A 4 -32.31 -17.49 -24.93
C LYS A 4 -31.60 -16.38 -24.11
N TYR A 5 -32.29 -15.70 -23.19
CA TYR A 5 -31.75 -14.48 -22.56
C TYR A 5 -31.35 -14.61 -21.09
N THR A 6 -31.60 -15.77 -20.46
CA THR A 6 -31.16 -16.03 -19.08
C THR A 6 -29.66 -16.35 -19.03
N VAL A 7 -29.13 -17.00 -20.07
CA VAL A 7 -27.72 -17.40 -20.17
C VAL A 7 -26.79 -16.17 -20.29
N LEU A 8 -27.22 -15.13 -21.00
CA LEU A 8 -26.41 -13.90 -21.19
C LEU A 8 -26.27 -13.08 -19.89
N ARG A 9 -27.25 -13.13 -18.99
CA ARG A 9 -27.19 -12.48 -17.67
C ARG A 9 -26.25 -13.21 -16.71
N PHE A 10 -26.18 -14.53 -16.80
CA PHE A 10 -25.25 -15.33 -16.01
C PHE A 10 -23.81 -15.20 -16.51
N PHE A 11 -23.60 -15.09 -17.82
CA PHE A 11 -22.26 -14.92 -18.40
C PHE A 11 -21.60 -13.58 -18.05
N ALA A 12 -22.39 -12.49 -17.97
CA ALA A 12 -21.90 -11.20 -17.53
C ALA A 12 -21.59 -11.14 -16.02
N LEU A 13 -22.20 -12.04 -15.22
CA LEU A 13 -21.93 -12.15 -13.79
C LEU A 13 -20.70 -13.02 -13.48
N SER A 14 -20.40 -14.01 -14.34
CA SER A 14 -19.26 -14.93 -14.16
C SER A 14 -17.94 -14.41 -14.74
N LEU A 15 -17.96 -13.47 -15.68
CA LEU A 15 -16.75 -12.93 -16.31
C LEU A 15 -16.00 -11.90 -15.43
N GLY A 16 -16.54 -11.54 -14.26
CA GLY A 16 -15.92 -10.62 -13.31
C GLY A 16 -15.01 -11.25 -12.26
N LEU A 17 -14.79 -12.58 -12.32
CA LEU A 17 -14.12 -13.34 -11.25
C LEU A 17 -12.69 -13.79 -11.56
N THR A 18 -12.15 -13.51 -12.74
CA THR A 18 -10.70 -13.70 -12.98
C THR A 18 -9.93 -12.50 -12.43
N LEU A 19 -9.82 -12.46 -11.09
CA LEU A 19 -8.83 -11.64 -10.39
C LEU A 19 -7.46 -12.23 -10.72
N HIS A 20 -6.75 -11.63 -11.67
CA HIS A 20 -5.30 -11.68 -11.59
C HIS A 20 -4.94 -10.87 -10.35
N ALA A 21 -4.20 -11.48 -9.43
CA ALA A 21 -3.55 -10.77 -8.34
C ALA A 21 -2.44 -9.92 -8.96
N GLU A 22 -2.80 -8.85 -9.65
CA GLU A 22 -1.86 -7.78 -9.92
C GLU A 22 -1.57 -7.12 -8.57
N SER A 23 -0.29 -7.11 -8.18
CA SER A 23 0.16 -6.26 -7.09
C SER A 23 -0.25 -4.85 -7.44
N ALA A 24 -1.19 -4.31 -6.68
CA ALA A 24 -1.67 -2.98 -6.96
C ALA A 24 -0.56 -1.97 -6.69
N SER A 25 -0.31 -1.09 -7.67
CA SER A 25 0.64 -0.01 -7.51
C SER A 25 0.07 1.03 -6.57
N VAL A 26 0.80 1.36 -5.50
CA VAL A 26 0.44 2.44 -4.58
C VAL A 26 1.09 3.73 -5.06
N THR A 27 0.34 4.83 -5.05
CA THR A 27 0.91 6.16 -5.23
C THR A 27 1.03 6.89 -3.89
N ILE A 28 2.25 7.29 -3.53
CA ILE A 28 2.52 8.13 -2.35
C ILE A 28 3.27 9.38 -2.82
N VAL A 29 2.75 10.55 -2.46
CA VAL A 29 3.38 11.84 -2.78
C VAL A 29 4.14 12.31 -1.54
N ALA A 30 5.47 12.32 -1.63
CA ALA A 30 6.38 12.63 -0.53
C ALA A 30 7.32 13.81 -0.88
N PRO A 31 6.81 15.04 -1.12
CA PRO A 31 7.67 16.20 -1.31
C PRO A 31 8.49 16.44 -0.05
N THR A 32 9.80 16.35 -0.19
CA THR A 32 10.79 16.47 0.86
C THR A 32 11.82 17.53 0.48
N SER A 33 12.08 18.44 1.41
CA SER A 33 13.25 19.30 1.46
C SER A 33 14.17 18.78 2.55
N LEU A 34 15.42 19.25 2.69
CA LEU A 34 16.38 18.67 3.64
C LEU A 34 15.82 18.44 5.06
N HIS A 35 14.99 19.32 5.61
CA HIS A 35 14.48 19.16 6.98
C HIS A 35 12.97 18.98 7.11
N ASN A 36 12.21 19.30 6.06
CA ASN A 36 10.76 19.28 6.10
C ASN A 36 10.23 18.55 4.88
N GLY A 37 9.21 17.73 5.07
CA GLY A 37 8.46 17.13 4.01
C GLY A 37 7.01 16.90 4.40
N SER A 38 6.23 16.47 3.43
CA SER A 38 4.89 15.95 3.68
C SER A 38 4.74 14.64 2.92
N LEU A 39 4.01 13.69 3.48
CA LEU A 39 3.65 12.46 2.82
C LEU A 39 2.14 12.40 2.68
N THR A 40 1.66 12.20 1.46
CA THR A 40 0.24 12.07 1.16
C THR A 40 -0.02 10.68 0.58
N ILE A 41 -0.91 9.96 1.25
CA ILE A 41 -1.47 8.69 0.80
C ILE A 41 -2.90 8.99 0.35
N SER A 42 -3.17 8.81 -0.94
CA SER A 42 -4.47 9.16 -1.52
C SER A 42 -5.59 8.22 -1.07
N ASP A 43 -5.29 6.93 -0.95
CA ASP A 43 -6.24 5.86 -0.67
C ASP A 43 -5.70 4.91 0.41
N ASP A 44 -6.61 4.32 1.18
CA ASP A 44 -6.21 3.31 2.19
C ASP A 44 -5.46 2.16 1.52
N ILE A 45 -4.29 1.82 2.05
CA ILE A 45 -3.47 0.71 1.58
C ILE A 45 -3.69 -0.46 2.53
N VAL A 46 -4.18 -1.59 2.00
CA VAL A 46 -4.55 -2.75 2.81
C VAL A 46 -3.54 -3.88 2.58
N PHE A 47 -3.14 -4.52 3.68
CA PHE A 47 -2.24 -5.66 3.69
C PHE A 47 -2.91 -6.81 4.42
N THR A 48 -2.82 -8.00 3.83
CA THR A 48 -3.22 -9.24 4.51
C THR A 48 -1.98 -9.96 4.98
N ILE A 49 -1.92 -10.26 6.28
CA ILE A 49 -0.80 -10.98 6.88
C ILE A 49 -0.85 -12.45 6.45
N THR A 50 0.26 -12.92 5.87
CA THR A 50 0.43 -14.29 5.39
C THR A 50 1.28 -15.14 6.34
N THR A 51 2.05 -14.49 7.21
CA THR A 51 2.95 -15.14 8.17
C THR A 51 2.82 -14.44 9.52
N SER A 52 2.56 -15.18 10.61
CA SER A 52 2.47 -14.60 11.95
C SER A 52 3.83 -14.16 12.50
N PHE A 53 3.86 -13.06 13.25
CA PHE A 53 5.07 -12.54 13.91
C PHE A 53 4.72 -11.66 15.12
N ASN A 54 5.71 -11.42 16.00
CA ASN A 54 5.50 -10.77 17.30
C ASN A 54 6.46 -9.59 17.58
N SER A 55 6.84 -8.87 16.54
CA SER A 55 7.86 -7.83 16.56
C SER A 55 7.33 -6.50 15.97
N SER A 56 8.23 -5.55 15.70
CA SER A 56 7.89 -4.36 14.93
C SER A 56 7.46 -4.70 13.50
N VAL A 57 6.62 -3.84 12.95
CA VAL A 57 6.06 -3.90 11.61
C VAL A 57 6.74 -2.86 10.75
N ASN A 58 7.24 -3.30 9.60
CA ASN A 58 7.93 -2.46 8.65
C ASN A 58 7.11 -2.42 7.37
N PHE A 59 6.56 -1.26 7.00
CA PHE A 59 5.91 -1.06 5.71
C PHE A 59 6.97 -0.65 4.68
N VAL A 60 7.30 -1.54 3.78
CA VAL A 60 8.35 -1.35 2.78
C VAL A 60 7.74 -0.77 1.50
N MET A 61 8.41 0.22 0.93
CA MET A 61 8.22 0.76 -0.41
C MET A 61 9.36 0.25 -1.29
N ASP A 62 9.02 -0.67 -2.18
CA ASP A 62 9.95 -1.37 -3.08
C ASP A 62 10.51 -0.38 -4.12
N GLU A 63 11.84 -0.22 -4.19
CA GLU A 63 12.53 0.68 -5.14
C GLU A 63 12.08 2.16 -5.03
N TRP A 64 11.92 2.67 -3.80
CA TRP A 64 11.58 4.08 -3.56
C TRP A 64 12.69 5.07 -3.92
N VAL A 65 13.95 4.68 -3.74
CA VAL A 65 15.13 5.50 -4.00
C VAL A 65 15.84 5.01 -5.24
N THR A 66 16.18 5.92 -6.16
CA THR A 66 16.95 5.55 -7.34
C THR A 66 18.45 5.71 -7.09
N GLY A 67 19.13 4.60 -6.81
CA GLY A 67 20.57 4.41 -7.08
C GLY A 67 21.52 5.45 -6.47
N ASP A 68 21.59 5.54 -5.14
CA ASP A 68 22.36 6.57 -4.43
C ASP A 68 23.69 6.09 -3.81
N GLY A 69 24.11 4.85 -4.05
CA GLY A 69 25.50 4.43 -3.86
C GLY A 69 26.12 4.73 -2.48
N ASN A 70 25.43 4.36 -1.39
CA ASN A 70 25.91 4.32 0.01
C ASN A 70 25.45 5.45 0.97
N ALA A 71 24.32 6.13 0.74
CA ALA A 71 23.78 7.01 1.78
C ALA A 71 23.24 6.18 2.95
N ASN A 72 23.93 6.22 4.09
CA ASN A 72 23.57 5.47 5.29
C ASN A 72 22.49 6.20 6.08
N GLY A 73 21.23 5.93 5.73
CA GLY A 73 20.06 6.06 6.59
C GLY A 73 19.59 7.48 6.94
N PHE A 74 18.29 7.71 6.77
CA PHE A 74 17.62 8.81 7.45
C PHE A 74 17.74 8.74 8.97
N GLY A 75 17.98 9.92 9.54
CA GLY A 75 17.67 10.21 10.93
C GLY A 75 16.15 10.29 11.11
N LEU A 76 15.56 9.17 11.54
CA LEU A 76 14.38 9.06 12.41
C LEU A 76 13.35 10.18 12.25
N ALA A 77 12.70 10.27 11.09
CA ALA A 77 11.57 11.19 10.91
C ALA A 77 10.29 10.54 11.46
N ASN A 78 9.53 11.24 12.31
CA ASN A 78 8.28 10.72 12.89
C ASN A 78 7.01 11.32 12.28
N PRO A 79 6.47 10.73 11.20
CA PRO A 79 5.26 11.24 10.55
C PRO A 79 3.95 10.95 11.31
N GLY A 80 3.95 10.10 12.35
CA GLY A 80 2.73 9.69 13.04
C GLY A 80 1.71 9.02 12.12
N LEU A 81 2.14 8.04 11.30
CA LEU A 81 1.26 7.38 10.33
C LEU A 81 0.04 6.75 11.03
N ALA A 82 -1.13 6.93 10.43
CA ALA A 82 -2.36 6.33 10.92
C ALA A 82 -2.48 4.89 10.40
N VAL A 83 -2.58 3.93 11.31
CA VAL A 83 -2.71 2.50 10.98
C VAL A 83 -3.89 1.93 11.74
N SER A 84 -4.65 1.03 11.12
CA SER A 84 -5.68 0.23 11.79
C SER A 84 -5.43 -1.26 11.58
N LEU A 85 -5.67 -2.04 12.63
CA LEU A 85 -5.65 -3.51 12.61
C LEU A 85 -7.09 -4.03 12.64
N ASN A 86 -7.43 -4.94 11.72
CA ASN A 86 -8.72 -5.63 11.67
C ASN A 86 -9.92 -4.68 11.74
N PHE A 87 -9.82 -3.53 11.04
CA PHE A 87 -10.84 -2.47 11.03
C PHE A 87 -11.15 -1.87 12.41
N GLY A 88 -10.25 -2.06 13.38
CA GLY A 88 -10.35 -1.51 14.72
C GLY A 88 -10.00 -0.02 14.80
N ALA A 89 -9.74 0.44 16.02
CA ALA A 89 -9.35 1.83 16.25
C ALA A 89 -8.09 2.20 15.45
N VAL A 90 -8.08 3.42 14.92
CA VAL A 90 -6.92 3.98 14.26
C VAL A 90 -5.90 4.37 15.33
N ASP A 91 -4.68 3.88 15.15
CA ASP A 91 -3.55 4.19 15.99
C ASP A 91 -2.57 5.09 15.21
N THR A 92 -2.22 6.23 15.79
CA THR A 92 -1.29 7.23 15.22
C THR A 92 0.02 7.31 16.01
N SER A 93 0.40 6.22 16.68
CA SER A 93 1.67 6.13 17.41
C SER A 93 2.88 6.41 16.53
N ALA A 94 4.00 6.76 17.18
CA ALA A 94 5.25 7.10 16.52
C ALA A 94 5.68 6.03 15.51
N SER A 95 5.95 6.47 14.30
CA SER A 95 6.48 5.68 13.20
C SER A 95 7.79 6.31 12.73
N TYR A 96 8.72 5.55 12.18
CA TYR A 96 9.98 6.09 11.66
C TYR A 96 10.03 5.89 10.15
N ILE A 97 10.52 6.88 9.41
CA ILE A 97 10.81 6.72 7.98
C ILE A 97 12.31 6.49 7.81
N PHE A 98 12.65 5.46 7.03
CA PHE A 98 14.00 5.17 6.58
C PHE A 98 14.00 5.04 5.06
N ASP A 99 15.02 5.60 4.41
CA ASP A 99 15.44 5.21 3.08
C ASP A 99 16.66 4.31 3.16
N ASN A 100 16.89 3.61 2.06
CA ASN A 100 18.16 3.00 1.74
C ASN A 100 18.72 2.11 2.88
N PRO A 101 18.12 0.91 3.06
CA PRO A 101 18.45 -0.01 4.14
C PRO A 101 19.86 -0.63 4.08
N ASN A 102 20.86 -0.05 3.38
CA ASN A 102 22.23 -0.56 3.12
C ASN A 102 22.94 -1.42 4.20
N SER A 103 22.56 -1.34 5.48
CA SER A 103 23.03 -2.29 6.51
C SER A 103 22.38 -3.68 6.44
N PHE A 104 21.49 -3.92 5.48
CA PHE A 104 20.58 -5.05 5.45
C PHE A 104 20.71 -5.94 4.20
N ASP A 105 21.86 -5.89 3.52
CA ASP A 105 22.25 -6.70 2.36
C ASP A 105 22.06 -8.23 2.53
N SER A 106 21.79 -8.71 3.74
CA SER A 106 21.49 -10.11 4.04
C SER A 106 20.01 -10.51 3.89
N PHE A 107 19.11 -9.59 3.51
CA PHE A 107 17.68 -9.88 3.45
C PHE A 107 17.18 -10.05 2.02
N PRO A 108 16.48 -11.16 1.71
CA PRO A 108 16.13 -11.51 0.33
C PRO A 108 15.11 -10.57 -0.29
N ASP A 109 14.31 -9.89 0.54
CA ASP A 109 13.23 -8.99 0.11
C ASP A 109 13.56 -7.51 0.30
N LEU A 110 14.78 -7.14 0.75
CA LEU A 110 15.20 -5.73 0.82
C LEU A 110 16.38 -5.46 -0.11
N SER A 111 16.31 -4.32 -0.79
CA SER A 111 17.39 -3.74 -1.58
C SER A 111 17.82 -2.38 -1.02
N ALA A 112 19.01 -1.92 -1.40
CA ALA A 112 19.47 -0.55 -1.13
C ALA A 112 18.54 0.54 -1.70
N ASN A 113 17.66 0.20 -2.63
CA ASN A 113 16.74 1.17 -3.22
C ASN A 113 15.40 1.25 -2.47
N ASP A 114 15.19 0.42 -1.45
CA ASP A 114 13.90 0.39 -0.76
C ASP A 114 13.78 1.50 0.29
N GLY A 115 12.54 1.90 0.55
CA GLY A 115 12.16 2.71 1.71
C GLY A 115 11.34 1.91 2.70
N TRP A 116 11.32 2.29 3.98
CA TRP A 116 10.36 1.68 4.89
C TRP A 116 9.89 2.59 6.02
N PHE A 117 8.68 2.30 6.49
CA PHE A 117 8.10 2.87 7.69
C PHE A 117 8.14 1.85 8.82
N GLY A 118 8.94 2.11 9.84
CA GLY A 118 9.04 1.27 11.03
C GLY A 118 8.00 1.64 12.09
N ARG A 119 7.32 0.65 12.65
CA ARG A 119 6.33 0.83 13.72
C ARG A 119 6.33 -0.35 14.69
N TYR A 120 6.05 -0.11 15.96
CA TYR A 120 5.71 -1.21 16.87
C TYR A 120 4.20 -1.45 16.87
N LEU A 121 3.78 -2.66 16.49
CA LEU A 121 2.40 -3.12 16.64
C LEU A 121 2.35 -4.27 17.64
N VAL A 122 1.13 -4.61 18.06
CA VAL A 122 0.82 -5.88 18.73
C VAL A 122 1.17 -7.06 17.81
N PRO A 123 1.33 -8.29 18.35
CA PRO A 123 1.55 -9.47 17.53
C PRO A 123 0.51 -9.58 16.41
N LEU A 124 0.97 -9.87 15.20
CA LEU A 124 0.13 -10.08 14.03
C LEU A 124 0.07 -11.57 13.69
N PHE A 125 -1.11 -12.01 13.28
CA PHE A 125 -1.41 -13.39 12.96
C PHE A 125 -1.81 -13.54 11.48
N VAL A 126 -1.62 -14.73 10.92
CA VAL A 126 -2.11 -15.05 9.57
C VAL A 126 -3.60 -14.72 9.44
N GLY A 127 -3.94 -13.96 8.41
CA GLY A 127 -5.31 -13.50 8.14
C GLY A 127 -5.65 -12.15 8.74
N ASP A 128 -4.79 -11.58 9.60
CA ASP A 128 -4.96 -10.20 10.05
C ASP A 128 -4.90 -9.23 8.87
N VAL A 129 -5.68 -8.16 8.98
CA VAL A 129 -5.76 -7.10 8.00
C VAL A 129 -5.15 -5.84 8.61
N VAL A 130 -4.04 -5.39 8.05
CA VAL A 130 -3.40 -4.13 8.42
C VAL A 130 -3.72 -3.10 7.37
N THR A 131 -4.21 -1.93 7.78
CA THR A 131 -4.51 -0.83 6.87
C THR A 131 -3.66 0.38 7.23
N LEU A 132 -2.85 0.83 6.28
CA LEU A 132 -2.21 2.14 6.33
C LEU A 132 -3.21 3.16 5.77
N LYS A 133 -3.60 4.13 6.59
CA LYS A 133 -4.72 5.02 6.29
C LYS A 133 -4.32 6.10 5.30
N SER A 134 -5.25 6.46 4.42
CA SER A 134 -5.11 7.66 3.60
C SER A 134 -5.04 8.92 4.47
N GLY A 135 -4.36 9.94 3.96
CA GLY A 135 -4.17 11.19 4.68
C GLY A 135 -2.91 11.92 4.27
N SER A 136 -2.74 13.11 4.85
CA SER A 136 -1.54 13.92 4.73
C SER A 136 -0.82 13.96 6.07
N TYR A 137 0.44 13.54 6.05
CA TYR A 137 1.32 13.42 7.20
C TYR A 137 2.45 14.42 7.06
N GLN A 138 2.70 15.20 8.10
CA GLN A 138 3.87 16.08 8.13
C GLN A 138 5.07 15.25 8.53
N ILE A 139 6.17 15.38 7.78
CA ILE A 139 7.40 14.68 8.08
C ILE A 139 8.48 15.71 8.40
N LEU A 140 9.03 15.63 9.61
CA LEU A 140 10.16 16.43 10.02
C LEU A 140 11.35 15.49 10.14
N ALA A 141 12.37 15.70 9.32
CA ALA A 141 13.60 14.94 9.44
C ALA A 141 14.30 15.31 10.75
N ASP A 142 14.96 14.35 11.40
CA ASP A 142 15.84 14.70 12.49
C ASP A 142 16.98 15.59 11.96
N SER A 143 17.36 16.56 12.79
CA SER A 143 18.32 17.63 12.54
C SER A 143 19.71 17.18 12.10
N THR A 144 20.05 15.90 12.28
CA THR A 144 21.37 15.31 12.09
C THR A 144 21.65 14.79 10.67
N ALA A 145 20.64 14.43 9.88
CA ALA A 145 20.85 13.80 8.56
C ALA A 145 19.98 14.38 7.42
N GLY A 146 18.77 14.86 7.72
CA GLY A 146 17.85 15.39 6.69
C GLY A 146 17.29 14.33 5.71
N PHE A 147 16.38 14.73 4.82
CA PHE A 147 15.82 13.88 3.75
C PHE A 147 16.76 13.77 2.55
N ASN A 148 16.71 12.63 1.86
CA ASN A 148 17.54 12.29 0.71
C ASN A 148 16.91 12.97 -0.50
N PRO A 149 17.60 13.95 -1.10
CA PRO A 149 17.06 14.65 -2.25
C PRO A 149 16.88 13.74 -3.48
N LEU A 150 17.46 12.53 -3.47
CA LEU A 150 17.31 11.52 -4.52
C LEU A 150 16.12 10.58 -4.30
N ALA A 151 15.47 10.61 -3.13
CA ALA A 151 14.24 9.84 -2.92
C ALA A 151 13.17 10.30 -3.90
N ASN A 152 12.42 9.35 -4.47
CA ASN A 152 11.38 9.71 -5.41
C ASN A 152 10.24 10.43 -4.67
N GLN A 153 10.05 11.69 -5.04
CA GLN A 153 9.05 12.59 -4.46
C GLN A 153 7.62 12.12 -4.75
N VAL A 154 7.45 11.24 -5.75
CA VAL A 154 6.20 10.53 -6.02
C VAL A 154 6.52 9.05 -6.18
N PHE A 155 6.33 8.28 -5.12
CA PHE A 155 6.43 6.84 -5.18
C PHE A 155 5.25 6.27 -5.97
N THR A 156 5.52 5.40 -6.94
CA THR A 156 4.52 4.57 -7.60
C THR A 156 5.11 3.17 -7.73
N GLY A 157 4.64 2.24 -6.91
CA GLY A 157 5.26 0.91 -6.84
C GLY A 157 4.55 -0.04 -5.89
N ASN A 158 5.22 -1.14 -5.59
CA ASN A 158 4.72 -2.15 -4.68
C ASN A 158 5.05 -1.76 -3.24
N MET A 159 4.11 -2.03 -2.33
CA MET A 159 4.40 -2.01 -0.91
C MET A 159 4.17 -3.37 -0.29
N PHE A 160 4.84 -3.66 0.82
CA PHE A 160 4.60 -4.87 1.59
C PHE A 160 4.98 -4.66 3.06
N ILE A 161 4.44 -5.51 3.93
CA ILE A 161 4.82 -5.59 5.33
C ILE A 161 5.91 -6.63 5.52
N MET A 162 6.85 -6.27 6.38
CA MET A 162 7.97 -7.08 6.83
C MET A 162 7.99 -7.14 8.36
N ASP A 163 8.40 -8.30 8.90
CA ASP A 163 8.74 -8.46 10.32
C ASP A 163 10.05 -7.72 10.60
N GLY A 164 10.06 -6.77 11.53
CA GLY A 164 11.25 -5.95 11.78
C GLY A 164 12.42 -6.64 12.48
N ASN A 165 12.24 -7.87 12.99
CA ASN A 165 13.32 -8.68 13.56
C ASN A 165 13.91 -9.65 12.55
N THR A 166 13.06 -10.33 11.77
CA THR A 166 13.50 -11.35 10.81
C THR A 166 13.65 -10.82 9.40
N THR A 167 13.14 -9.61 9.16
CA THR A 167 13.16 -8.88 7.88
C THR A 167 12.71 -9.72 6.69
N THR A 168 11.76 -10.61 6.98
CA THR A 168 11.06 -11.41 5.98
C THR A 168 9.76 -10.73 5.61
N ARG A 169 9.39 -10.78 4.33
CA ARG A 169 8.06 -10.35 3.91
C ARG A 169 7.00 -11.25 4.54
N VAL A 170 6.00 -10.63 5.15
CA VAL A 170 4.93 -11.32 5.91
C VAL A 170 3.53 -10.95 5.43
N SER A 171 3.42 -10.27 4.29
CA SER A 171 2.11 -9.87 3.74
C SER A 171 2.05 -9.93 2.22
N ASN A 172 0.82 -9.97 1.73
CA ASN A 172 0.48 -9.52 0.39
C ASN A 172 -0.18 -8.15 0.42
N ILE A 173 0.18 -7.30 -0.54
CA ILE A 173 -0.58 -6.09 -0.78
C ILE A 173 -1.92 -6.44 -1.42
N VAL A 174 -2.97 -5.86 -0.87
CA VAL A 174 -4.29 -5.85 -1.46
C VAL A 174 -4.66 -4.38 -1.55
N ALA A 175 -4.39 -3.70 -2.68
CA ALA A 175 -5.15 -2.46 -2.84
C ALA A 175 -6.62 -2.85 -2.93
N LEU A 176 -7.47 -2.02 -2.33
CA LEU A 176 -8.90 -2.12 -2.55
C LEU A 176 -9.12 -2.26 -4.06
N PRO A 177 -9.90 -3.25 -4.52
CA PRO A 177 -10.29 -3.27 -5.90
C PRO A 177 -10.99 -1.95 -6.13
N GLU A 178 -10.40 -1.06 -6.94
CA GLU A 178 -11.22 -0.06 -7.61
C GLU A 178 -12.38 -0.85 -8.22
N PRO A 179 -13.63 -0.38 -8.11
CA PRO A 179 -14.74 -1.07 -8.76
C PRO A 179 -14.32 -1.24 -10.21
N SER A 180 -14.07 -2.48 -10.64
CA SER A 180 -13.31 -2.69 -11.86
C SER A 180 -13.99 -1.88 -12.96
N SER A 181 -13.22 -1.14 -13.74
CA SER A 181 -13.77 -0.31 -14.82
C SER A 181 -14.70 -1.15 -15.72
N VAL A 182 -14.42 -2.45 -15.83
CA VAL A 182 -15.27 -3.49 -16.43
C VAL A 182 -16.60 -3.72 -15.68
N PHE A 183 -16.61 -3.79 -14.35
CA PHE A 183 -17.83 -3.87 -13.54
C PHE A 183 -18.67 -2.59 -13.66
N LEU A 184 -18.06 -1.41 -13.54
CA LEU A 184 -18.77 -0.13 -13.73
C LEU A 184 -19.31 0.02 -15.15
N PHE A 185 -18.54 -0.41 -16.15
CA PHE A 185 -18.99 -0.47 -17.55
C PHE A 185 -20.15 -1.46 -17.72
N SER A 186 -20.10 -2.61 -17.07
CA SER A 186 -21.18 -3.61 -17.11
C SER A 186 -22.45 -3.09 -16.46
N CYS A 187 -22.34 -2.44 -15.29
CA CYS A 187 -23.45 -1.80 -14.61
C CYS A 187 -24.07 -0.65 -15.44
N SER A 188 -23.24 0.16 -16.10
CA SER A 188 -23.73 1.25 -16.96
C SER A 188 -24.45 0.71 -18.21
N LEU A 189 -23.99 -0.39 -18.82
CA LEU A 189 -24.70 -1.07 -19.90
C LEU A 189 -26.06 -1.64 -19.45
N VAL A 190 -26.12 -2.22 -18.24
CA VAL A 190 -27.38 -2.69 -17.64
C VAL A 190 -28.33 -1.52 -17.36
N GLY A 191 -27.82 -0.39 -16.86
CA GLY A 191 -28.56 0.85 -16.70
C GLY A 191 -29.12 1.40 -18.01
N LEU A 192 -28.32 1.37 -19.08
CA LEU A 192 -28.74 1.82 -20.42
C LEU A 192 -29.82 0.90 -21.03
N ALA A 193 -29.65 -0.42 -20.89
CA ALA A 193 -30.61 -1.41 -21.37
C ALA A 193 -31.94 -1.37 -20.62
N SER A 194 -31.92 -1.08 -19.32
CA SER A 194 -33.14 -0.92 -18.50
C SER A 194 -33.86 0.40 -18.79
N ARG A 195 -33.14 1.49 -19.09
CA ARG A 195 -33.73 2.77 -19.51
C ARG A 195 -34.46 2.66 -20.85
N ARG A 196 -33.89 1.96 -21.84
CA ARG A 196 -34.56 1.73 -23.16
C ARG A 196 -35.87 0.95 -23.07
N ARG A 197 -36.10 0.19 -21.99
CA ARG A 197 -37.36 -0.56 -21.78
C ARG A 197 -38.48 0.25 -21.13
N ARG A 198 -38.21 1.46 -20.64
CA ARG A 198 -39.24 2.34 -20.03
C ARG A 198 -39.82 3.36 -21.02
N VAL A 199 -39.23 3.50 -22.20
CA VAL A 199 -39.62 4.52 -23.20
C VAL A 199 -40.47 3.92 -24.35
N ASN A 200 -40.74 2.61 -24.30
CA ASN A 200 -41.68 1.89 -25.17
C ASN A 200 -42.71 1.17 -24.31
#